data_AF-A0A1M5HJN4-F1
#
_entry.id   AF-A0A1M5HJN4-F1
#
_cell.length_a   1.000
_cell.length_b   1.000
_cell.length_c   1.000
_cell.angle_alpha   90.00
_cell.angle_beta   90.00
_cell.angle_gamma   90.00
#
_symmetry.space_group_name_H-M   'P 1'
#
loop_
_entity.id
_entity.type
_entity.pdbx_description
1 polymer ?
#
loop_
_entity_poly.entity_id
_entity_poly.type
_entity_poly.pdbx_seq_one_letter_code
_entity_poly.pdbx_strand_id
1 'polypeptide(L)'
;MTAAFREDLIPAYRVKRDDGGLSLKFRCPHCRTVHTHGEPPDEPAVVTGRVAHCHDPRSPWRGSGYRLMIVGAVGSSRQLPSITAADIVALNEAMAGR
;
A
#
# COMPACT_ATOMS: atom_id res chain seq x y z
N MET A 1 13.78 9.43 -16.70
CA MET A 1 12.71 8.48 -17.07
C MET A 1 11.70 8.49 -15.94
N THR A 2 10.51 9.04 -16.17
CA THR A 2 9.41 9.04 -15.19
C THR A 2 8.96 7.60 -15.01
N ALA A 3 9.02 7.10 -13.78
CA ALA A 3 8.48 5.79 -13.44
C ALA A 3 7.02 5.72 -13.92
N ALA A 4 6.68 4.79 -14.82
CA ALA A 4 5.31 4.58 -15.23
C ALA A 4 4.52 4.14 -14.00
N PHE A 5 3.59 4.97 -13.52
CA PHE A 5 2.75 4.62 -12.37
C PHE A 5 1.77 3.53 -12.78
N ARG A 6 1.70 2.46 -11.97
CA ARG A 6 0.68 1.44 -12.12
C ARG A 6 -0.57 1.87 -11.37
N GLU A 7 -1.72 1.53 -11.92
CA GLU A 7 -3.02 1.80 -11.32
C GLU A 7 -3.42 0.73 -10.28
N ASP A 8 -2.54 -0.20 -9.93
CA ASP A 8 -2.84 -1.22 -8.93
C ASP A 8 -3.15 -0.54 -7.56
N LEU A 9 -4.31 -0.84 -6.99
CA LEU A 9 -4.71 -0.50 -5.63
C LEU A 9 -4.17 -1.53 -4.65
N ILE A 10 -3.26 -1.10 -3.78
CA ILE A 10 -2.69 -1.94 -2.73
C ILE A 10 -3.43 -1.67 -1.41
N PRO A 11 -3.95 -2.70 -0.71
CA PRO A 11 -4.54 -2.51 0.60
C PRO A 11 -3.48 -2.06 1.61
N ALA A 12 -3.78 -0.99 2.35
CA ALA A 12 -2.93 -0.42 3.38
C ALA A 12 -3.72 -0.16 4.66
N TYR A 13 -3.01 -0.25 5.79
CA TYR A 13 -3.57 -0.06 7.12
C TYR A 13 -2.95 1.16 7.78
N ARG A 14 -3.78 1.93 8.49
CA ARG A 14 -3.31 2.96 9.40
C ARG A 14 -2.59 2.31 10.57
N VAL A 15 -1.43 2.84 10.90
CA VAL A 15 -0.64 2.45 12.07
C VAL A 15 -0.27 3.72 12.83
N LYS A 16 -0.62 3.77 14.11
CA LYS A 16 -0.26 4.89 14.98
C LYS A 16 1.26 4.91 15.19
N ARG A 17 1.84 6.09 15.09
CA ARG A 17 3.25 6.36 15.38
C ARG A 17 3.40 6.84 16.82
N ASP A 18 4.60 6.69 17.37
CA ASP A 18 4.93 7.09 18.74
C ASP A 18 4.85 8.61 18.95
N ASP A 19 5.05 9.40 17.88
CA ASP A 19 4.89 10.86 17.87
C ASP A 19 3.43 11.34 17.74
N GLY A 20 2.47 10.41 17.82
CA GLY A 20 1.04 10.71 17.69
C GLY A 20 0.54 10.80 16.24
N GLY A 21 1.42 10.74 15.24
CA GLY A 21 1.03 10.73 13.83
C GLY A 21 0.47 9.38 13.35
N LEU A 22 -0.04 9.37 12.12
CA LEU A 22 -0.46 8.15 11.42
C LEU A 22 0.52 7.80 10.30
N SER A 23 0.66 6.52 10.04
CA SER A 23 1.37 5.98 8.87
C SER A 23 0.49 4.97 8.17
N LEU A 24 0.53 4.99 6.84
CA LEU A 24 -0.04 3.94 6.02
C LEU A 24 1.00 2.87 5.80
N LYS A 25 0.68 1.63 6.18
CA LYS A 25 1.61 0.50 6.06
C LYS A 25 0.93 -0.72 5.46
N PHE A 26 1.71 -1.49 4.71
CA PHE A 26 1.30 -2.81 4.24
C PHE A 26 2.52 -3.73 4.17
N ARG A 27 2.29 -5.04 4.26
CA ARG A 27 3.35 -6.04 4.05
C ARG A 27 3.37 -6.43 2.58
N CYS A 28 4.47 -6.15 1.88
CA CYS A 28 4.56 -6.43 0.45
C CYS A 28 4.57 -7.95 0.18
N PRO A 29 3.74 -8.49 -0.73
CA PRO A 29 3.72 -9.92 -1.04
C PRO A 29 5.00 -10.44 -1.71
N HIS A 30 5.80 -9.57 -2.34
CA HIS A 30 7.00 -9.97 -3.08
C HIS A 30 8.24 -10.00 -2.17
N CYS A 31 8.65 -8.85 -1.63
CA CYS A 31 9.83 -8.75 -0.77
C CYS A 31 9.58 -9.14 0.69
N ARG A 32 8.31 -9.36 1.09
CA ARG A 32 7.88 -9.71 2.47
C ARG A 32 8.22 -8.67 3.54
N THR A 33 8.69 -7.48 3.14
CA THR A 33 8.98 -6.36 4.04
C THR A 33 7.75 -5.46 4.22
N VAL A 34 7.77 -4.64 5.28
CA VAL A 34 6.74 -3.63 5.52
C VAL A 34 7.10 -2.36 4.77
N HIS A 35 6.19 -1.92 3.91
CA HIS A 35 6.28 -0.63 3.22
C HIS A 35 5.52 0.41 4.04
N THR A 36 6.08 1.62 4.16
CA THR A 36 5.50 2.72 4.95
C THR A 36 5.37 3.97 4.10
N HIS A 37 4.22 4.64 4.21
CA HIS A 37 3.87 5.88 3.54
C HIS A 37 3.24 6.84 4.54
N GLY A 38 3.41 8.15 4.29
CA GLY A 38 2.63 9.16 5.01
C GLY A 38 1.16 9.11 4.60
N GLU A 39 0.28 9.28 5.56
CA GLU A 39 -1.11 9.62 5.29
C GLU A 39 -1.17 11.11 4.91
N PRO A 40 -1.81 11.49 3.79
CA PRO A 40 -2.01 12.89 3.47
C PRO A 40 -2.85 13.60 4.56
N PRO A 41 -2.75 14.94 4.68
CA PRO A 41 -3.47 15.70 5.70
C PRO A 41 -5.00 15.65 5.51
N ASP A 42 -5.46 15.52 4.27
CA ASP A 42 -6.81 15.12 3.95
C ASP A 42 -6.89 13.59 3.99
N GLU A 43 -7.99 13.01 4.45
CA GLU A 43 -8.16 11.54 4.56
C GLU A 43 -8.95 10.94 3.36
N PRO A 44 -8.42 10.90 2.13
CA PRO A 44 -9.07 10.14 1.07
C PRO A 44 -8.90 8.65 1.35
N ALA A 45 -10.00 7.90 1.27
CA ALA A 45 -9.97 6.44 1.42
C ALA A 45 -9.04 5.76 0.39
N VAL A 46 -8.86 6.39 -0.78
CA VAL A 46 -7.93 5.98 -1.83
C VAL A 46 -6.87 7.06 -2.03
N VAL A 47 -5.62 6.66 -1.92
CA VAL A 47 -4.45 7.50 -2.04
C VAL A 47 -3.77 7.21 -3.38
N THR A 48 -3.72 8.21 -4.25
CA THR A 48 -3.15 8.10 -5.59
C THR A 48 -1.64 8.34 -5.58
N GLY A 49 -0.94 7.70 -6.53
CA GLY A 49 0.47 7.98 -6.85
C GLY A 49 1.44 7.83 -5.69
N ARG A 50 1.85 6.60 -5.38
CA ARG A 50 2.92 6.29 -4.41
C ARG A 50 4.08 5.57 -5.06
N VAL A 51 5.29 6.06 -4.85
CA VAL A 51 6.51 5.42 -5.34
C VAL A 51 6.69 4.08 -4.62
N ALA A 52 6.99 3.04 -5.39
CA ALA A 52 7.28 1.74 -4.84
C ALA A 52 8.76 1.64 -4.47
N HIS A 53 9.05 1.30 -3.22
CA HIS A 53 10.41 0.99 -2.74
C HIS A 53 10.66 -0.53 -2.73
N CYS A 54 9.88 -1.31 -3.48
CA CYS A 54 10.10 -2.75 -3.57
C CYS A 54 11.38 -3.02 -4.38
N HIS A 55 12.30 -3.78 -3.80
CA HIS A 55 13.55 -4.17 -4.46
C HIS A 55 13.50 -5.58 -5.05
N ASP A 56 12.44 -6.37 -4.82
CA ASP A 56 12.32 -7.72 -5.41
C ASP A 56 12.19 -7.61 -6.94
N PRO A 57 13.09 -8.24 -7.72
CA PRO A 57 13.06 -8.18 -9.18
C PRO A 57 11.77 -8.75 -9.81
N ARG A 58 11.02 -9.56 -9.07
CA ARG A 58 9.73 -10.14 -9.50
C ARG A 58 8.54 -9.26 -9.13
N SER A 59 8.74 -8.18 -8.38
CA SER A 59 7.65 -7.27 -8.06
C SER A 59 7.29 -6.44 -9.30
N PRO A 60 6.01 -6.41 -9.70
CA PRO A 60 5.56 -5.57 -10.81
C PRO A 60 5.72 -4.07 -10.52
N TRP A 61 5.92 -3.70 -9.25
CA TRP A 61 6.10 -2.32 -8.82
C TRP A 61 7.56 -1.88 -8.73
N ARG A 62 8.54 -2.78 -8.96
CA ARG A 62 9.96 -2.41 -8.88
C ARG A 62 10.30 -1.29 -9.87
N GLY A 63 10.75 -0.14 -9.35
CA GLY A 63 11.07 1.04 -10.17
C GLY A 63 9.84 1.78 -10.72
N SER A 64 8.65 1.50 -10.18
CA SER A 64 7.36 2.05 -10.58
C SER A 64 6.65 2.71 -9.37
N GLY A 65 5.35 2.95 -9.47
CA GLY A 65 4.48 3.36 -8.38
C GLY A 65 3.14 2.63 -8.42
N TYR A 66 2.35 2.77 -7.36
CA TYR A 66 1.03 2.17 -7.18
C TYR A 66 0.09 3.14 -6.45
N ARG A 67 -1.18 2.76 -6.29
CA ARG A 67 -2.15 3.45 -5.44
C ARG A 67 -2.31 2.68 -4.13
N LEU A 68 -2.68 3.37 -3.05
CA LEU A 68 -3.00 2.73 -1.77
C LEU A 68 -4.49 2.90 -1.47
N MET A 69 -5.11 1.89 -0.90
CA MET A 69 -6.46 1.99 -0.36
C MET A 69 -6.42 1.72 1.13
N ILE A 70 -6.99 2.61 1.92
CA ILE A 70 -7.09 2.46 3.37
C ILE A 70 -8.20 1.47 3.66
N VAL A 71 -7.85 0.29 4.17
CA VAL A 71 -8.80 -0.80 4.45
C VAL A 71 -9.03 -1.03 5.95
N GLY A 72 -8.31 -0.30 6.82
CA GLY A 72 -8.48 -0.39 8.26
C GLY A 72 -7.33 0.23 9.05
N ALA A 73 -7.29 -0.06 10.35
CA ALA A 73 -6.24 0.38 11.27
C ALA A 73 -5.74 -0.79 12.14
N VAL A 74 -4.45 -0.78 12.45
CA VAL A 74 -3.82 -1.73 13.38
C VAL A 74 -2.94 -0.99 14.39
N GLY A 75 -2.76 -1.56 15.59
CA GLY A 75 -2.02 -0.92 16.68
C GLY A 75 -0.51 -0.87 16.47
N SER A 76 0.06 -1.78 15.65
CA SER A 76 1.50 -1.78 15.33
C SER A 76 1.80 -2.50 14.02
N SER A 77 3.00 -2.31 13.48
CA SER A 77 3.45 -3.02 12.26
C SER A 77 3.52 -4.54 12.42
N ARG A 78 3.57 -5.07 13.65
CA ARG A 78 3.54 -6.52 13.93
C ARG A 78 2.17 -7.13 13.66
N GLN A 79 1.11 -6.33 13.79
CA GLN A 79 -0.28 -6.74 13.56
C GLN A 79 -0.73 -6.57 12.10
N LEU A 80 0.16 -6.10 11.21
CA LEU A 80 -0.18 -5.97 9.80
C LEU A 80 -0.51 -7.34 9.19
N PRO A 81 -1.69 -7.47 8.55
CA PRO A 81 -2.02 -8.66 7.79
C PRO A 81 -0.98 -8.92 6.70
N SER A 82 -0.76 -10.19 6.41
CA SER A 82 -0.05 -10.58 5.19
C SER A 82 -1.07 -10.54 4.06
N ILE A 83 -0.74 -9.81 3.00
CA ILE A 83 -1.53 -9.77 1.76
C ILE A 83 -0.80 -10.56 0.69
N THR A 84 -1.56 -11.12 -0.25
CA THR A 84 -1.09 -11.85 -1.42
C THR A 84 -1.31 -11.04 -2.69
N ALA A 85 -0.76 -11.51 -3.83
CA ALA A 85 -1.08 -10.93 -5.12
C ALA A 85 -2.57 -11.09 -5.48
N ALA A 86 -3.21 -12.19 -5.05
CA ALA A 86 -4.64 -12.43 -5.28
C ALA A 86 -5.53 -11.43 -4.52
N ASP A 87 -5.15 -11.07 -3.28
CA ASP A 87 -5.89 -10.06 -2.50
C ASP A 87 -5.87 -8.68 -3.20
N ILE A 88 -4.76 -8.34 -3.84
CA ILE A 88 -4.63 -7.10 -4.62
C ILE A 88 -5.52 -7.15 -5.86
N VAL A 89 -5.53 -8.27 -6.59
CA VAL A 89 -6.42 -8.44 -7.75
C VAL A 89 -7.88 -8.31 -7.34
N ALA A 90 -8.31 -9.05 -6.31
CA ALA A 90 -9.68 -9.02 -5.81
C ALA A 90 -10.12 -7.61 -5.39
N LEU A 91 -9.22 -6.85 -4.72
CA LEU A 91 -9.50 -5.45 -4.37
C LEU A 91 -9.69 -4.58 -5.60
N ASN A 92 -8.82 -4.71 -6.61
CA ASN A 92 -8.91 -3.91 -7.83
C ASN A 92 -10.18 -4.24 -8.63
N GLU A 93 -10.56 -5.52 -8.73
CA GLU A 93 -11.80 -5.96 -9.38
C GLU A 93 -13.04 -5.41 -8.66
N ALA A 94 -13.07 -5.51 -7.33
CA ALA A 94 -14.18 -4.98 -6.53
C ALA A 94 -14.35 -3.46 -6.67
N MET A 95 -13.25 -2.73 -6.93
CA MET A 95 -13.26 -1.28 -7.12
C MET A 95 -13.49 -0.84 -8.56
N ALA A 96 -13.22 -1.69 -9.55
CA ALA A 96 -13.48 -1.40 -10.97
C ALA A 96 -14.95 -1.59 -11.36
N GLY A 97 -15.69 -2.42 -10.62
CA GLY A 97 -17.14 -2.63 -10.80
C GLY A 97 -18.04 -1.62 -10.08
N ARG A 98 -17.47 -0.57 -9.48
CA ARG A 98 -18.18 0.53 -8.82
C ARG A 98 -18.16 1.78 -9.69
#